data_AF-A0A800G047-F1
#
_entry.id   AF-A0A800G047-F1
#
_cell.length_a   1.000
_cell.length_b   1.000
_cell.length_c   1.000
_cell.angle_alpha   90.00
_cell.angle_beta   90.00
_cell.angle_gamma   90.00
#
_symmetry.space_group_name_H-M   'P 1'
#
loop_
_entity.id
_entity.type
_entity.pdbx_description
1 polymer ?
#
loop_
_entity_poly.entity_id
_entity_poly.type
_entity_poly.pdbx_seq_one_letter_code
_entity_poly.pdbx_strand_id
1 'polypeptide(L)'
;MSKSPDSKLSQFLYNKWYIDELYDEWIVRPLWRISHFCWRKFDQGLIDRSVNLSGRFAKGIGWFGSLFHTGQVNTYAFFLTVGLLAVLIMVIT
;
A
#
# COMPACT_ATOMS: atom_id res chain seq x y z
N MET A 1 64.05 -7.88 -16.20
CA MET A 1 63.95 -9.03 -17.13
C MET A 1 63.92 -10.32 -16.30
N SER A 2 62.73 -10.83 -15.97
CA SER A 2 62.51 -12.23 -15.57
C SER A 2 61.00 -12.48 -15.59
N LYS A 3 60.51 -13.09 -16.68
CA LYS A 3 59.13 -13.55 -16.82
C LYS A 3 59.04 -14.90 -16.10
N SER A 4 58.45 -14.95 -14.91
CA SER A 4 58.04 -16.24 -14.32
C SER A 4 56.64 -16.62 -14.83
N PRO A 5 56.34 -17.92 -15.01
CA PRO A 5 55.11 -18.39 -15.66
C PRO A 5 53.85 -18.30 -14.79
N ASP A 6 53.92 -17.69 -13.61
CA ASP A 6 52.95 -17.93 -12.52
C ASP A 6 51.97 -16.76 -12.31
N SER A 7 51.83 -15.90 -13.32
CA SER A 7 51.00 -14.69 -13.26
C SER A 7 49.54 -14.96 -12.88
N LYS A 8 49.03 -16.14 -13.23
CA LYS A 8 47.66 -16.57 -12.88
C LYS A 8 47.52 -17.00 -11.42
N LEU A 9 48.48 -17.75 -10.87
CA LEU A 9 48.41 -18.21 -9.48
C LEU A 9 48.62 -17.06 -8.49
N SER A 10 49.57 -16.17 -8.79
CA SER A 10 49.83 -14.98 -7.97
C SER A 10 48.65 -14.00 -8.00
N GLN A 11 47.98 -13.84 -9.15
CA GLN A 11 46.73 -13.07 -9.23
C GLN A 11 45.57 -13.77 -8.49
N PHE A 12 45.48 -15.09 -8.51
CA PHE A 12 44.43 -15.85 -7.83
C PHE A 12 44.54 -15.78 -6.30
N LEU A 13 45.76 -15.81 -5.77
CA LEU A 13 46.06 -15.58 -4.35
C LEU A 13 45.83 -14.13 -3.94
N TYR A 14 46.14 -13.17 -4.84
CA TYR A 14 45.92 -11.74 -4.60
C TYR A 14 44.42 -11.36 -4.64
N ASN A 15 43.62 -12.01 -5.49
CA ASN A 15 42.16 -11.84 -5.57
C ASN A 15 41.38 -12.68 -4.53
N LYS A 16 41.96 -12.91 -3.35
CA LYS A 16 41.28 -13.49 -2.18
C LYS A 16 40.34 -14.66 -2.52
N TRP A 17 40.79 -15.56 -3.40
CA TRP A 17 40.07 -16.78 -3.78
C TRP A 17 38.66 -16.59 -4.40
N TYR A 18 38.27 -15.40 -4.86
CA TYR A 18 36.95 -15.15 -5.45
C TYR A 18 35.75 -15.51 -4.53
N ILE A 19 35.99 -15.85 -3.26
CA ILE A 19 34.94 -16.32 -2.33
C ILE A 19 34.02 -15.16 -1.95
N ASP A 20 34.57 -13.96 -1.73
CA ASP A 20 33.77 -12.76 -1.40
C ASP A 20 32.86 -12.36 -2.58
N GLU A 21 33.34 -12.45 -3.82
CA GLU A 21 32.56 -12.10 -5.02
C GLU A 21 31.46 -13.14 -5.31
N LEU A 22 31.77 -14.43 -5.11
CA LEU A 22 30.76 -15.50 -5.24
C LEU A 22 29.67 -15.34 -4.17
N TYR A 23 30.04 -15.01 -2.93
CA TYR A 23 29.08 -14.79 -1.84
C TYR A 23 28.20 -13.57 -2.09
N ASP A 24 28.78 -12.47 -2.56
CA ASP A 24 28.02 -11.26 -2.91
C ASP A 24 27.00 -11.57 -4.01
N GLU A 25 27.41 -12.32 -5.04
CA GLU A 25 26.56 -12.56 -6.21
C GLU A 25 25.49 -13.64 -5.98
N TRP A 26 25.81 -14.70 -5.25
CA TRP A 26 24.89 -15.83 -5.01
C TRP A 26 24.01 -15.68 -3.78
N ILE A 27 24.44 -14.90 -2.79
CA ILE A 27 23.72 -14.79 -1.50
C ILE A 27 23.21 -13.37 -1.29
N VAL A 28 24.09 -12.36 -1.35
CA VAL A 28 23.72 -10.98 -1.01
C VAL A 28 22.76 -10.38 -2.04
N ARG A 29 23.11 -10.42 -3.33
CA ARG A 29 22.28 -9.86 -4.41
C ARG A 29 20.87 -10.45 -4.50
N PRO A 30 20.67 -11.78 -4.43
CA PRO A 30 19.32 -12.35 -4.46
C PRO A 30 18.53 -12.03 -3.18
N LEU A 31 19.15 -12.09 -2.00
CA LEU A 31 18.48 -11.70 -0.74
C LEU A 31 18.03 -10.24 -0.77
N TRP A 32 18.88 -9.33 -1.24
CA TRP A 32 18.55 -7.93 -1.37
C TRP A 32 17.39 -7.72 -2.34
N ARG A 33 17.37 -8.42 -3.47
CA ARG A 33 16.30 -8.35 -4.47
C ARG A 33 14.97 -8.88 -3.92
N ILE A 34 14.98 -9.97 -3.17
CA ILE A 34 13.78 -10.53 -2.51
C ILE A 34 13.26 -9.57 -1.45
N SER A 35 14.14 -9.04 -0.61
CA SER A 35 13.79 -8.06 0.43
C SER A 35 13.16 -6.81 -0.18
N HIS A 36 13.76 -6.29 -1.25
CA HIS A 36 13.26 -5.11 -1.95
C HIS A 36 11.92 -5.38 -2.67
N PHE A 37 11.75 -6.58 -3.24
CA PHE A 37 10.47 -7.00 -3.83
C PHE A 37 9.37 -7.12 -2.78
N CYS A 38 9.68 -7.73 -1.63
CA CYS A 38 8.76 -7.88 -0.52
C CYS A 38 8.35 -6.50 0.02
N TRP A 39 9.32 -5.61 0.26
CA TRP A 39 9.05 -4.23 0.68
C TRP A 39 8.15 -3.47 -0.31
N ARG A 40 8.49 -3.46 -1.62
CA ARG A 40 7.66 -2.78 -2.63
C ARG A 40 6.27 -3.39 -2.76
N LYS A 41 6.13 -4.71 -2.72
CA LYS A 41 4.83 -5.36 -2.85
C LYS A 41 3.96 -5.14 -1.61
N PHE A 42 4.57 -5.13 -0.42
CA PHE A 42 3.83 -5.00 0.83
C PHE A 42 3.43 -3.55 1.10
N ASP A 43 4.38 -2.62 1.03
CA ASP A 43 4.16 -1.21 1.33
C ASP A 43 3.33 -0.52 0.22
N GLN A 44 3.87 -0.47 -1.00
CA GLN A 44 3.19 0.21 -2.13
C GLN A 44 1.95 -0.55 -2.63
N GLY A 45 1.92 -1.86 -2.44
CA GLY A 45 0.84 -2.70 -2.95
C GLY A 45 -0.31 -2.86 -1.97
N LEU A 46 -0.02 -3.05 -0.69
CA LEU A 46 -1.01 -3.46 0.30
C LEU A 46 -1.42 -2.28 1.18
N ILE A 47 -0.45 -1.52 1.70
CA ILE A 47 -0.71 -0.39 2.60
C ILE A 47 -1.26 0.79 1.80
N ASP A 48 -0.56 1.25 0.78
CA ASP A 48 -0.97 2.41 -0.04
C ASP A 48 -2.36 2.19 -0.68
N ARG A 49 -2.62 0.98 -1.19
CA ARG A 49 -3.93 0.66 -1.77
C ARG A 49 -5.04 0.64 -0.73
N SER A 50 -4.80 0.05 0.45
CA SER A 50 -5.81 -0.03 1.51
C SER A 50 -6.18 1.37 2.03
N VAL A 51 -5.19 2.23 2.25
CA VAL A 51 -5.42 3.61 2.69
C VAL A 51 -6.18 4.41 1.63
N ASN A 52 -5.76 4.31 0.35
CA ASN A 52 -6.43 5.02 -0.74
C ASN A 52 -7.86 4.50 -0.97
N LEU A 53 -8.12 3.21 -0.76
CA LEU A 53 -9.46 2.63 -0.80
C LEU A 53 -10.33 3.23 0.31
N SER A 54 -9.85 3.21 1.55
CA SER A 54 -10.56 3.76 2.71
C SER A 54 -10.87 5.25 2.54
N GLY A 55 -9.91 6.03 2.06
CA GLY A 55 -10.11 7.46 1.75
C GLY A 55 -11.15 7.69 0.65
N ARG A 56 -11.12 6.87 -0.41
CA ARG A 56 -12.12 6.93 -1.50
C ARG A 56 -13.51 6.52 -1.02
N PHE A 57 -13.61 5.49 -0.18
CA PHE A 57 -14.87 5.07 0.43
C PHE A 57 -15.46 6.17 1.32
N ALA A 58 -14.67 6.75 2.22
CA ALA A 58 -15.10 7.86 3.06
C ALA A 58 -15.57 9.06 2.23
N LYS A 59 -14.82 9.41 1.17
CA LYS A 59 -15.19 10.49 0.26
C LYS A 59 -16.46 10.18 -0.54
N GLY A 60 -16.66 8.94 -0.96
CA GLY A 60 -17.87 8.49 -1.65
C GLY A 60 -19.11 8.57 -0.76
N ILE A 61 -19.00 8.14 0.50
CA ILE A 61 -20.06 8.27 1.50
C ILE A 61 -20.36 9.75 1.78
N GLY A 62 -19.32 10.57 1.95
CA GLY A 62 -19.48 12.01 2.14
C GLY A 62 -20.14 12.71 0.96
N TRP A 63 -19.81 12.31 -0.28
CA TRP A 63 -20.46 12.83 -1.49
C TRP A 63 -21.93 12.42 -1.59
N PHE A 64 -22.24 11.16 -1.28
CA PHE A 64 -23.63 10.69 -1.18
C PHE A 64 -24.41 11.45 -0.10
N GLY A 65 -23.83 11.64 1.09
CA GLY A 65 -24.43 12.44 2.16
C GLY A 65 -24.63 13.90 1.75
N SER A 66 -23.67 14.47 1.02
CA SER A 66 -23.79 15.83 0.48
C SER A 66 -24.92 15.99 -0.54
N LEU A 67 -25.28 14.93 -1.27
CA LEU A 67 -26.45 14.94 -2.17
C LEU A 67 -27.76 15.07 -1.40
N PHE A 68 -27.85 14.49 -0.20
CA PHE A 68 -29.02 14.68 0.68
C PHE A 68 -29.08 16.10 1.27
N HIS A 69 -27.93 16.77 1.39
CA HIS A 69 -27.81 18.18 1.78
C HIS A 69 -27.97 19.14 0.58
N THR A 70 -28.90 18.87 -0.34
CA THR A 70 -29.23 19.77 -1.47
C THR A 70 -30.01 21.03 -1.06
N GLY A 71 -30.22 21.25 0.24
CA GLY A 71 -30.82 22.49 0.77
C GLY A 71 -32.30 22.67 0.43
N GLN A 72 -32.98 21.63 -0.05
CA GLN A 72 -34.41 21.68 -0.33
C GLN A 72 -35.21 21.60 0.96
N VAL A 73 -35.71 22.76 1.41
CA VAL A 73 -36.59 22.90 2.59
C VAL A 73 -37.82 21.98 2.51
N ASN A 74 -38.30 21.69 1.29
CA ASN A 74 -39.42 20.77 1.04
C ASN A 74 -39.13 19.35 1.56
N THR A 75 -37.92 18.83 1.36
CA THR A 75 -37.53 17.50 1.82
C THR A 75 -37.54 17.42 3.35
N TYR A 76 -37.07 18.47 4.04
CA TYR A 76 -37.14 18.54 5.51
C TYR A 76 -38.59 18.59 6.02
N ALA A 77 -39.44 19.40 5.39
CA ALA A 77 -40.86 19.49 5.75
C ALA A 77 -41.56 18.13 5.60
N PHE A 78 -41.28 17.41 4.50
CA PHE A 78 -41.83 16.08 4.26
C PHE A 78 -41.44 15.06 5.35
N PHE A 79 -40.15 14.93 5.68
CA PHE A 79 -39.69 14.02 6.73
C PHE A 79 -40.26 14.40 8.10
N LEU A 80 -40.40 15.69 8.40
CA LEU A 80 -40.97 16.18 9.64
C LEU A 80 -42.45 15.82 9.75
N THR A 81 -43.24 16.02 8.70
CA THR A 81 -44.66 15.65 8.68
C THR A 81 -44.85 14.13 8.83
N VAL A 82 -44.06 13.32 8.13
CA VAL A 82 -44.11 11.86 8.25
C VAL A 82 -43.74 11.41 9.66
N GLY A 83 -42.67 11.96 10.23
CA GLY A 83 -42.25 11.67 11.60
C GLY A 83 -43.30 12.05 12.64
N LEU A 84 -43.93 13.22 12.48
CA LEU A 84 -45.02 13.67 13.34
C LEU A 84 -46.21 12.71 13.29
N LEU A 85 -46.63 12.32 12.08
CA LEU A 85 -47.73 11.35 11.91
C LEU A 85 -47.39 10.00 12.53
N ALA A 86 -46.17 9.50 12.35
CA ALA A 86 -45.73 8.24 12.95
C ALA A 86 -45.76 8.27 14.48
N VAL A 87 -45.29 9.37 15.10
CA VAL A 87 -45.33 9.55 16.55
C VAL A 87 -46.77 9.64 17.05
N LEU A 88 -47.63 10.39 16.36
CA LEU A 88 -49.05 10.50 16.73
C LEU A 88 -49.75 9.15 16.65
N ILE A 89 -49.52 8.37 15.59
CA ILE A 89 -50.07 7.02 15.45
C ILE A 89 -49.56 6.11 16.57
N MET A 90 -48.26 6.13 16.86
CA MET A 90 -47.67 5.34 17.94
C MET A 90 -48.18 5.72 19.33
N VAL A 91 -48.49 7.00 19.57
CA VAL A 91 -49.02 7.47 20.86
C VAL A 91 -50.51 7.15 21.01
N ILE A 92 -51.26 7.16 19.92
CA ILE A 92 -52.70 6.90 19.91
C ILE A 92 -53.01 5.38 19.94
N THR A 93 -52.13 4.55 19.40
CA THR A 93 -52.25 3.08 19.36
C THR A 93 -51.75 2.45 20.65
#